data_AF-A0A968YQE2-F1
#
_entry.id   AF-A0A968YQE2-F1
#
_cell.length_a   1.000
_cell.length_b   1.000
_cell.length_c   1.000
_cell.angle_alpha   90.00
_cell.angle_beta   90.00
_cell.angle_gamma   90.00
#
_symmetry.space_group_name_H-M   'P 1'
#
loop_
_entity.id
_entity.type
_entity.pdbx_description
1 polymer ?
#
loop_
_entity_poly.entity_id
_entity_poly.type
_entity_poly.pdbx_seq_one_letter_code
_entity_poly.pdbx_strand_id
1 'polypeptide(L)'
;MRSRKKVEVGISDFNQTAGELAVTAPELFTKLQPIFERLRFLFYGEKLKSGSQSGDSQLPSCSRYGYDDNAIRQLLNTPPVDLVDIINQLVIKLAPDLRFLFQGADSVNASIGTTGERATLRRINKLLRSVTYQEAQQGISTLPLNWLIPLLQVWGGYTRGALHFDKSVLTLHLEDTRHRDVTNAAQYNIYLDGTLDVRYLALKLGVGVEDVLVVEQVTPSYENLTVVQITNMGVLGRDRRESMHQRLEFLRSEIEKLSPGVAFIERKSYAKPGDGYHFRDSRGVNRFADALAVASIGIPYPNIGDLAAEYQVLTGKPVVVDYSQVFNESVDNFSALTQVSTGSLIKEDTQVPEFPPLREMSIEDITFEEFVDSFVRSEIIQECGRLRAHLRPDEQLVYYFVGDYDLEFLPDAFPGMKLEKKAAVEISPQAGTTKQRTIWLVSSLFSRIFSQDRKPTQEEISLAAKTEDRKITQGRVSQIGKEFGGWSIFSKLITELLSSFLETKTQNHIQFDEDERWVKDVYLPLLVHTGEIQPIEAIKEVSQLISVYGWQTFRKFIQSVAIDVKTTLLEYLLLIIPQEILEIFVDTNYLFYYDSS
;
A
#
# COMPACT_ATOMS: atom_id res chain seq x y z
N MET A 1 2.50 11.50 -18.13
CA MET A 1 1.85 12.81 -18.29
C MET A 1 1.61 13.45 -16.92
N ARG A 2 2.10 14.69 -16.71
CA ARG A 2 1.84 15.45 -15.48
C ARG A 2 0.41 15.98 -15.50
N SER A 3 -0.35 15.67 -14.46
CA SER A 3 -1.77 16.00 -14.24
C SER A 3 -1.98 17.12 -13.21
N ARG A 4 -0.98 17.34 -12.35
CA ARG A 4 -1.05 18.31 -11.26
C ARG A 4 0.22 19.14 -11.10
N LYS A 5 0.04 20.39 -10.67
CA LYS A 5 1.08 21.29 -10.18
C LYS A 5 0.93 21.49 -8.66
N LYS A 6 2.04 21.79 -7.99
CA LYS A 6 2.09 22.03 -6.55
C LYS A 6 2.45 23.50 -6.30
N VAL A 7 1.77 24.13 -5.35
CA VAL A 7 2.17 25.43 -4.78
C VAL A 7 2.41 25.18 -3.30
N GLU A 8 3.65 25.39 -2.85
CA GLU A 8 4.07 25.18 -1.46
C GLU A 8 4.16 26.53 -0.77
N VAL A 9 3.41 26.69 0.30
CA VAL A 9 3.25 27.95 1.03
C VAL A 9 3.86 27.80 2.41
N GLY A 10 4.92 28.56 2.65
CA GLY A 10 5.54 28.69 3.96
C GLY A 10 4.92 29.81 4.79
N ILE A 11 5.37 29.92 6.04
CA ILE A 11 4.93 30.95 6.97
C ILE A 11 5.33 32.37 6.51
N SER A 12 6.47 32.50 5.82
CA SER A 12 6.92 33.77 5.23
C SER A 12 5.95 34.24 4.16
N ASP A 13 5.53 33.34 3.27
CA ASP A 13 4.63 33.63 2.16
C ASP A 13 3.24 34.02 2.68
N PHE A 14 2.76 33.30 3.70
CA PHE A 14 1.52 33.63 4.41
C PHE A 14 1.56 35.04 5.00
N ASN A 15 2.60 35.35 5.79
CA ASN A 15 2.74 36.65 6.45
C ASN A 15 2.91 37.80 5.44
N GLN A 16 3.67 37.58 4.37
CA GLN A 16 3.85 38.56 3.31
C GLN A 16 2.51 38.87 2.63
N THR A 17 1.75 37.84 2.24
CA THR A 17 0.46 38.01 1.54
C THR A 17 -0.57 38.69 2.43
N ALA A 18 -0.68 38.26 3.70
CA ALA A 18 -1.60 38.86 4.66
C ALA A 18 -1.22 40.33 4.96
N GLY A 19 0.07 40.63 5.11
CA GLY A 19 0.56 41.99 5.34
C GLY A 19 0.35 42.91 4.14
N GLU A 20 0.64 42.43 2.93
CA GLU A 20 0.42 43.19 1.69
C GLU A 20 -1.06 43.50 1.50
N LEU A 21 -1.94 42.53 1.74
CA LEU A 21 -3.38 42.75 1.63
C LEU A 21 -3.90 43.73 2.67
N ALA A 22 -3.41 43.67 3.91
CA ALA A 22 -3.77 44.61 4.96
C ALA A 22 -3.43 46.07 4.62
N VAL A 23 -2.37 46.30 3.84
CA VAL A 23 -1.94 47.64 3.41
C VAL A 23 -2.66 48.07 2.12
N THR A 24 -2.76 47.18 1.14
CA THR A 24 -3.22 47.53 -0.22
C THR A 24 -4.75 47.48 -0.38
N ALA A 25 -5.43 46.61 0.38
CA ALA A 25 -6.88 46.46 0.36
C ALA A 25 -7.44 46.06 1.75
N PRO A 26 -7.51 47.01 2.71
CA PRO A 26 -7.96 46.74 4.08
C PRO A 26 -9.36 46.10 4.17
N GLU A 27 -10.27 46.50 3.30
CA GLU A 27 -11.64 45.96 3.28
C GLU A 27 -11.67 44.46 2.92
N LEU A 28 -10.85 44.03 1.94
CA LEU A 28 -10.70 42.63 1.57
C LEU A 28 -10.01 41.84 2.68
N PHE A 29 -9.03 42.45 3.35
CA PHE A 29 -8.38 41.84 4.50
C PHE A 29 -9.38 41.55 5.62
N THR A 30 -10.28 42.50 5.95
CA THR A 30 -11.32 42.28 6.96
C THR A 30 -12.26 41.14 6.59
N LYS A 31 -12.65 41.03 5.31
CA LYS A 31 -13.49 39.90 4.83
C LYS A 31 -12.78 38.55 4.95
N LEU A 32 -11.48 38.50 4.69
CA LEU A 32 -10.68 37.27 4.73
C LEU A 32 -10.04 36.98 6.09
N GLN A 33 -10.16 37.90 7.05
CA GLN A 33 -9.59 37.76 8.39
C GLN A 33 -9.97 36.43 9.08
N PRO A 34 -11.24 35.95 9.04
CA PRO A 34 -11.59 34.67 9.65
C PRO A 34 -10.82 33.49 9.06
N ILE A 35 -10.55 33.52 7.75
CA ILE A 35 -9.79 32.48 7.04
C ILE A 35 -8.31 32.56 7.42
N PHE A 36 -7.75 33.76 7.47
CA PHE A 36 -6.35 33.95 7.91
C PHE A 36 -6.15 33.49 9.35
N GLU A 37 -7.08 33.77 10.26
CA GLU A 37 -7.00 33.31 11.65
C GLU A 37 -6.99 31.78 11.74
N ARG A 38 -7.82 31.11 10.94
CA ARG A 38 -7.87 29.64 10.84
C ARG A 38 -6.61 29.05 10.23
N LEU A 39 -6.12 29.60 9.12
CA LEU A 39 -4.86 29.16 8.50
C LEU A 39 -3.65 29.43 9.40
N ARG A 40 -3.66 30.53 10.17
CA ARG A 40 -2.62 30.83 11.15
C ARG A 40 -2.52 29.72 12.20
N PHE A 41 -3.61 29.06 12.54
CA PHE A 41 -3.57 27.91 13.45
C PHE A 41 -2.66 26.78 12.91
N LEU A 42 -2.70 26.49 11.60
CA LEU A 42 -1.86 25.46 10.99
C LEU A 42 -0.37 25.78 11.17
N PHE A 43 0.03 27.03 10.92
CA PHE A 43 1.44 27.44 10.99
C PHE A 43 1.98 27.65 12.42
N TYR A 44 1.12 27.96 13.39
CA TYR A 44 1.53 28.35 14.76
C TYR A 44 1.02 27.40 15.87
N GLY A 45 0.33 26.32 15.52
CA GLY A 45 -0.51 25.50 16.42
C GLY A 45 0.15 24.91 17.67
N GLU A 46 1.47 24.75 17.74
CA GLU A 46 2.15 24.34 18.98
C GLU A 46 2.38 25.51 19.97
N LYS A 47 2.59 26.73 19.47
CA LYS A 47 2.82 27.93 20.29
C LYS A 47 1.54 28.58 20.81
N LEU A 48 0.40 28.32 20.18
CA LEU A 48 -0.91 28.86 20.57
C LEU A 48 -1.66 27.98 21.60
N LYS A 49 -1.28 26.71 21.77
CA LYS A 49 -1.85 25.82 22.80
C LYS A 49 -1.59 26.29 24.24
N SER A 50 -0.59 27.15 24.45
CA SER A 50 -0.22 27.68 25.77
C SER A 50 -0.88 29.03 26.13
N GLY A 51 -1.71 29.63 25.27
CA GLY A 51 -2.14 31.03 25.47
C GLY A 51 -3.59 31.40 25.15
N SER A 52 -4.45 30.51 24.65
CA SER A 52 -5.81 30.91 24.25
C SER A 52 -6.83 29.80 24.51
N GLN A 53 -7.45 29.84 25.68
CA GLN A 53 -8.77 29.24 25.91
C GLN A 53 -9.84 30.24 25.45
N SER A 54 -10.36 30.06 24.24
CA SER A 54 -11.61 30.72 23.83
C SER A 54 -12.27 29.96 22.68
N GLY A 55 -13.39 29.30 22.98
CA GLY A 55 -14.58 29.19 22.12
C GLY A 55 -14.56 28.24 20.92
N ASP A 56 -15.37 27.17 21.01
CA ASP A 56 -16.13 26.49 19.94
C ASP A 56 -15.47 25.82 18.73
N SER A 57 -14.15 25.91 18.52
CA SER A 57 -13.53 25.17 17.40
C SER A 57 -12.89 23.86 17.89
N GLN A 58 -13.68 22.79 17.92
CA GLN A 58 -13.16 21.44 18.11
C GLN A 58 -12.25 21.12 16.91
N LEU A 59 -10.94 21.15 17.14
CA LEU A 59 -9.95 21.00 16.07
C LEU A 59 -10.07 19.60 15.45
N PRO A 60 -10.06 19.47 14.11
CA PRO A 60 -10.01 18.17 13.47
C PRO A 60 -8.75 17.44 13.92
N SER A 61 -8.87 16.13 14.17
CA SER A 61 -7.75 15.29 14.58
C SER A 61 -6.67 15.33 13.51
N CYS A 62 -5.47 15.79 13.88
CA CYS A 62 -4.32 15.77 12.98
C CYS A 62 -3.81 14.33 12.87
N SER A 63 -3.73 13.81 11.64
CA SER A 63 -3.14 12.50 11.40
C SER A 63 -1.63 12.53 11.65
N ARG A 64 -0.99 11.35 11.71
CA ARG A 64 0.48 11.23 11.78
C ARG A 64 1.19 11.98 10.64
N TYR A 65 0.52 12.21 9.52
CA TYR A 65 1.06 12.82 8.31
C TYR A 65 0.55 14.26 8.08
N GLY A 66 0.05 14.91 9.12
CA GLY A 66 -0.47 16.27 9.04
C GLY A 66 -1.97 16.31 8.72
N TYR A 67 -2.42 17.44 8.19
CA TYR A 67 -3.82 17.66 7.81
C TYR A 67 -4.03 17.35 6.33
N ASP A 68 -5.01 16.50 6.03
CA ASP A 68 -5.46 16.21 4.68
C ASP A 68 -6.47 17.25 4.18
N ASP A 69 -6.91 17.11 2.93
CA ASP A 69 -7.80 18.07 2.28
C ASP A 69 -9.13 18.21 3.04
N ASN A 70 -9.69 17.09 3.53
CA ASN A 70 -10.93 17.10 4.29
C ASN A 70 -10.76 17.84 5.62
N ALA A 71 -9.72 17.54 6.39
CA ALA A 71 -9.45 18.21 7.65
C ALA A 71 -9.20 19.72 7.47
N ILE A 72 -8.54 20.13 6.38
CA ILE A 72 -8.35 21.56 6.07
C ILE A 72 -9.69 22.22 5.68
N ARG A 73 -10.52 21.58 4.85
CA ARG A 73 -11.84 22.11 4.49
C ARG A 73 -12.76 22.23 5.70
N GLN A 74 -12.73 21.25 6.61
CA GLN A 74 -13.42 21.31 7.90
C GLN A 74 -12.92 22.47 8.75
N LEU A 75 -11.60 22.71 8.79
CA LEU A 75 -11.03 23.86 9.51
C LEU A 75 -11.49 25.20 8.90
N LEU A 76 -11.59 25.27 7.57
CA LEU A 76 -11.99 26.49 6.86
C LEU A 76 -13.50 26.75 6.90
N ASN A 77 -14.34 25.75 7.19
CA ASN A 77 -15.81 25.74 7.08
C ASN A 77 -16.31 26.09 5.66
N THR A 78 -17.55 26.57 5.57
CA THR A 78 -18.21 26.97 4.33
C THR A 78 -17.62 28.27 3.77
N PRO A 79 -17.33 28.31 2.45
CA PRO A 79 -16.93 29.53 1.76
C PRO A 79 -17.92 30.68 1.93
N PRO A 80 -17.45 31.96 1.94
CA PRO A 80 -18.32 33.13 1.88
C PRO A 80 -19.18 33.13 0.60
N VAL A 81 -20.39 33.67 0.69
CA VAL A 81 -21.32 33.76 -0.46
C VAL A 81 -20.76 34.66 -1.57
N ASP A 82 -20.01 35.70 -1.22
CA ASP A 82 -19.38 36.65 -2.14
C ASP A 82 -17.96 36.23 -2.58
N LEU A 83 -17.61 34.94 -2.47
CA LEU A 83 -16.26 34.46 -2.75
C LEU A 83 -15.78 34.77 -4.18
N VAL A 84 -16.65 34.72 -5.18
CA VAL A 84 -16.31 35.05 -6.58
C VAL A 84 -15.85 36.50 -6.70
N ASP A 85 -16.58 37.42 -6.09
CA ASP A 85 -16.25 38.85 -6.11
C ASP A 85 -14.94 39.12 -5.37
N ILE A 86 -14.72 38.43 -4.25
CA ILE A 86 -13.46 38.50 -3.51
C ILE A 86 -12.30 38.05 -4.40
N ILE A 87 -12.42 36.90 -5.08
CA ILE A 87 -11.38 36.38 -5.97
C ILE A 87 -11.08 37.38 -7.09
N ASN A 88 -12.12 37.92 -7.75
CA ASN A 88 -11.95 38.88 -8.84
C ASN A 88 -11.22 40.16 -8.39
N GLN A 89 -11.55 40.68 -7.21
CA GLN A 89 -10.85 41.84 -6.65
C GLN A 89 -9.40 41.51 -6.28
N LEU A 90 -9.13 40.33 -5.71
CA LEU A 90 -7.78 39.88 -5.37
C LEU A 90 -6.89 39.73 -6.61
N VAL A 91 -7.41 39.21 -7.72
CA VAL A 91 -6.66 39.06 -8.98
C VAL A 91 -6.10 40.41 -9.45
N ILE A 92 -6.88 41.48 -9.31
CA ILE A 92 -6.47 42.84 -9.69
C ILE A 92 -5.46 43.40 -8.68
N LYS A 93 -5.70 43.20 -7.38
CA LYS A 93 -4.91 43.84 -6.30
C LYS A 93 -3.58 43.17 -6.01
N LEU A 94 -3.50 41.84 -6.16
CA LEU A 94 -2.30 41.03 -5.93
C LEU A 94 -1.57 40.70 -7.24
N ALA A 95 -1.88 41.41 -8.34
CA ALA A 95 -1.19 41.22 -9.61
C ALA A 95 0.30 41.60 -9.46
N PRO A 96 1.25 40.68 -9.71
CA PRO A 96 2.67 40.98 -9.59
C PRO A 96 3.10 42.00 -10.65
N ASP A 97 4.01 42.90 -10.29
CA ASP A 97 4.63 43.81 -11.25
C ASP A 97 5.66 43.07 -12.10
N LEU A 98 5.29 42.75 -13.35
CA LEU A 98 6.15 42.05 -14.31
C LEU A 98 6.93 42.99 -15.24
N ARG A 99 6.89 44.32 -15.01
CA ARG A 99 7.54 45.30 -15.89
C ARG A 99 9.05 45.07 -16.05
N PHE A 100 9.70 44.50 -15.04
CA PHE A 100 11.13 44.19 -15.07
C PHE A 100 11.50 43.13 -16.13
N LEU A 101 10.57 42.25 -16.54
CA LEU A 101 10.82 41.26 -17.61
C LEU A 101 10.88 41.88 -19.01
N PHE A 102 10.30 43.07 -19.18
CA PHE A 102 10.27 43.77 -20.46
C PHE A 102 11.46 44.73 -20.65
N GLN A 103 12.32 44.88 -19.65
CA GLN A 103 13.54 45.68 -19.77
C GLN A 103 14.57 44.90 -20.62
N GLY A 104 14.77 45.37 -21.85
CA GLY A 104 15.79 44.80 -22.74
C GLY A 104 17.20 45.01 -22.18
N ALA A 105 18.10 44.06 -22.43
CA ALA A 105 19.48 44.21 -22.01
C ALA A 105 20.12 45.44 -22.66
N ASP A 106 20.84 46.23 -21.86
CA ASP A 106 21.69 47.29 -22.37
C ASP A 106 22.65 46.73 -23.43
N SER A 107 22.84 47.47 -24.52
CA SER A 107 23.72 47.04 -25.60
C SER A 107 24.57 48.18 -26.11
N VAL A 108 25.82 47.86 -26.39
CA VAL A 108 26.77 48.76 -27.05
C VAL A 108 26.87 48.33 -28.52
N ASN A 109 26.92 49.30 -29.42
CA ASN A 109 27.01 48.99 -30.84
C ASN A 109 28.35 48.31 -31.19
N ALA A 110 28.30 47.00 -31.44
CA ALA A 110 29.47 46.19 -31.77
C ALA A 110 29.87 46.25 -33.26
N SER A 111 29.23 47.11 -34.08
CA SER A 111 29.58 47.31 -35.48
C SER A 111 30.65 48.39 -35.71
N ILE A 112 31.05 49.10 -34.66
CA ILE A 112 31.98 50.24 -34.73
C ILE A 112 33.34 49.83 -34.17
N GLY A 113 34.43 50.28 -34.81
CA GLY A 113 35.81 50.10 -34.34
C GLY A 113 36.64 49.02 -35.06
N THR A 114 37.89 48.91 -34.66
CA THR A 114 38.87 47.92 -35.14
C THR A 114 38.46 46.49 -34.77
N THR A 115 39.11 45.48 -35.35
CA THR A 115 38.76 44.06 -35.10
C THR A 115 38.89 43.66 -33.62
N GLY A 116 39.87 44.22 -32.91
CA GLY A 116 40.04 44.01 -31.46
C GLY A 116 38.93 44.67 -30.63
N GLU A 117 38.54 45.89 -30.97
CA GLU A 117 37.46 46.63 -30.30
C GLU A 117 36.09 45.96 -30.55
N ARG A 118 35.86 45.43 -31.75
CA ARG A 118 34.63 44.65 -32.02
C ARG A 118 34.56 43.38 -31.17
N ALA A 119 35.69 42.73 -30.89
CA ALA A 119 35.74 41.56 -30.01
C ALA A 119 35.46 41.93 -28.54
N THR A 120 36.01 43.05 -28.05
CA THR A 120 35.73 43.54 -26.68
C THR A 120 34.28 44.00 -26.54
N LEU A 121 33.71 44.71 -27.52
CA LEU A 121 32.30 45.12 -27.53
C LEU A 121 31.32 43.94 -27.54
N ARG A 122 31.63 42.86 -28.26
CA ARG A 122 30.85 41.60 -28.17
C ARG A 122 30.93 40.97 -26.79
N ARG A 123 32.11 41.00 -26.16
CA ARG A 123 32.30 40.50 -24.78
C ARG A 123 31.52 41.34 -23.77
N ILE A 124 31.49 42.66 -23.94
CA ILE A 124 30.69 43.60 -23.14
C ILE A 124 29.20 43.29 -23.29
N ASN A 125 28.68 43.15 -24.51
CA ASN A 125 27.27 42.79 -24.74
C ASN A 125 26.89 41.42 -24.15
N LYS A 126 27.82 40.46 -24.14
CA LYS A 126 27.60 39.17 -23.46
C LYS A 126 27.49 39.35 -21.94
N LEU A 127 28.31 40.22 -21.34
CA LEU A 127 28.25 40.53 -19.92
C LEU A 127 26.97 41.29 -19.55
N LEU A 128 26.57 42.30 -20.33
CA LEU A 128 25.33 43.05 -20.12
C LEU A 128 24.10 42.12 -20.15
N ARG A 129 24.03 41.21 -21.13
CA ARG A 129 22.98 40.18 -21.17
C ARG A 129 22.98 39.27 -19.94
N SER A 130 24.16 38.90 -19.43
CA SER A 130 24.25 38.07 -18.23
C SER A 130 23.82 38.81 -16.97
N VAL A 131 24.10 40.12 -16.86
CA VAL A 131 23.66 40.97 -15.75
C VAL A 131 22.14 41.14 -15.80
N THR A 132 21.57 41.49 -16.96
CA THR A 132 20.12 41.59 -17.12
C THR A 132 19.41 40.27 -16.80
N TYR A 133 20.00 39.13 -17.15
CA TYR A 133 19.46 37.83 -16.76
C TYR A 133 19.49 37.62 -15.23
N GLN A 134 20.58 38.03 -14.56
CA GLN A 134 20.68 37.97 -13.10
C GLN A 134 19.67 38.90 -12.42
N GLU A 135 19.49 40.12 -12.92
CA GLU A 135 18.51 41.09 -12.43
C GLU A 135 17.08 40.60 -12.62
N ALA A 136 16.76 40.03 -13.79
CA ALA A 136 15.47 39.38 -14.03
C ALA A 136 15.25 38.19 -13.10
N GLN A 137 16.28 37.37 -12.86
CA GLN A 137 16.20 36.25 -11.93
C GLN A 137 15.99 36.72 -10.47
N GLN A 138 16.66 37.80 -10.06
CA GLN A 138 16.44 38.44 -8.77
C GLN A 138 15.02 39.00 -8.66
N GLY A 139 14.53 39.71 -9.69
CA GLY A 139 13.17 40.21 -9.75
C GLY A 139 12.14 39.09 -9.60
N ILE A 140 12.31 37.98 -10.34
CA ILE A 140 11.45 36.78 -10.20
C ILE A 140 11.48 36.24 -8.78
N SER A 141 12.66 36.16 -8.15
CA SER A 141 12.79 35.63 -6.78
C SER A 141 12.16 36.52 -5.70
N THR A 142 11.97 37.82 -5.98
CA THR A 142 11.34 38.76 -5.06
C THR A 142 9.81 38.85 -5.20
N LEU A 143 9.24 38.25 -6.25
CA LEU A 143 7.79 38.28 -6.46
C LEU A 143 7.07 37.50 -5.36
N PRO A 144 5.97 38.04 -4.80
CA PRO A 144 5.16 37.31 -3.83
C PRO A 144 4.56 36.06 -4.47
N LEU A 145 4.53 34.97 -3.69
CA LEU A 145 3.91 33.74 -4.13
C LEU A 145 2.39 33.92 -4.25
N ASN A 146 1.83 33.74 -5.46
CA ASN A 146 0.38 33.80 -5.66
C ASN A 146 -0.30 32.48 -5.24
N TRP A 147 -0.51 32.32 -3.94
CA TRP A 147 -1.14 31.11 -3.37
C TRP A 147 -2.59 31.34 -2.90
N LEU A 148 -2.93 32.57 -2.48
CA LEU A 148 -4.24 32.86 -1.89
C LEU A 148 -5.39 32.69 -2.89
N ILE A 149 -5.22 33.17 -4.13
CA ILE A 149 -6.23 33.02 -5.18
C ILE A 149 -6.48 31.54 -5.49
N PRO A 150 -5.44 30.71 -5.78
CA PRO A 150 -5.64 29.28 -5.97
C PRO A 150 -6.26 28.56 -4.77
N LEU A 151 -5.89 28.92 -3.53
CA LEU A 151 -6.50 28.35 -2.33
C LEU A 151 -8.02 28.61 -2.31
N LEU A 152 -8.44 29.85 -2.52
CA LEU A 152 -9.85 30.23 -2.51
C LEU A 152 -10.63 29.54 -3.64
N GLN A 153 -10.03 29.39 -4.82
CA GLN A 153 -10.64 28.67 -5.94
C GLN A 153 -10.87 27.19 -5.63
N VAL A 154 -9.89 26.51 -5.02
CA VAL A 154 -10.00 25.10 -4.61
C VAL A 154 -10.97 24.92 -3.45
N TRP A 155 -10.93 25.82 -2.47
CA TRP A 155 -11.83 25.78 -1.32
C TRP A 155 -13.28 26.03 -1.72
N GLY A 156 -13.51 26.99 -2.62
CA GLY A 156 -14.83 27.31 -3.19
C GLY A 156 -15.36 26.30 -4.21
N GLY A 157 -14.57 25.29 -4.59
CA GLY A 157 -14.97 24.26 -5.56
C GLY A 157 -14.99 24.73 -7.02
N TYR A 158 -14.46 25.92 -7.32
CA TYR A 158 -14.38 26.47 -8.69
C TYR A 158 -13.31 25.78 -9.53
N THR A 159 -12.24 25.29 -8.87
CA THR A 159 -11.14 24.57 -9.52
C THR A 159 -10.92 23.25 -8.81
N ARG A 160 -10.69 22.17 -9.57
CA ARG A 160 -10.28 20.88 -9.00
C ARG A 160 -8.92 21.00 -8.34
N GLY A 161 -8.85 20.57 -7.09
CA GLY A 161 -7.63 20.63 -6.31
C GLY A 161 -7.74 19.95 -4.96
N ALA A 162 -6.58 19.75 -4.35
CA ALA A 162 -6.46 19.18 -3.02
C ALA A 162 -5.54 20.04 -2.15
N LEU A 163 -5.87 20.14 -0.88
CA LEU A 163 -5.11 20.85 0.14
C LEU A 163 -4.39 19.84 1.03
N HIS A 164 -3.17 20.14 1.42
CA HIS A 164 -2.44 19.32 2.37
C HIS A 164 -1.52 20.17 3.23
N PHE A 165 -1.39 19.84 4.50
CA PHE A 165 -0.49 20.54 5.41
C PHE A 165 0.36 19.57 6.20
N ASP A 166 1.68 19.59 5.95
CA ASP A 166 2.68 18.81 6.68
C ASP A 166 3.94 19.66 6.89
N LYS A 167 4.67 19.41 7.99
CA LYS A 167 5.95 20.07 8.32
C LYS A 167 5.95 21.60 8.13
N SER A 168 4.89 22.27 8.56
CA SER A 168 4.74 23.73 8.47
C SER A 168 4.65 24.29 7.06
N VAL A 169 4.30 23.47 6.07
CA VAL A 169 4.10 23.86 4.67
C VAL A 169 2.68 23.50 4.25
N LEU A 170 1.92 24.51 3.82
CA LEU A 170 0.63 24.31 3.16
C LEU A 170 0.87 24.05 1.67
N THR A 171 0.50 22.88 1.19
CA THR A 171 0.62 22.47 -0.21
C THR A 171 -0.75 22.53 -0.89
N LEU A 172 -0.83 23.29 -1.98
CA LEU A 172 -1.98 23.33 -2.87
C LEU A 172 -1.67 22.47 -4.10
N HIS A 173 -2.47 21.44 -4.32
CA HIS A 173 -2.45 20.64 -5.53
C HIS A 173 -3.50 21.18 -6.49
N LEU A 174 -3.05 21.62 -7.66
CA LEU A 174 -3.89 22.23 -8.68
C LEU A 174 -3.81 21.40 -9.95
N GLU A 175 -4.89 21.38 -10.73
CA GLU A 175 -4.89 20.80 -12.06
C GLU A 175 -3.82 21.46 -12.97
N ASP A 176 -3.09 20.63 -13.71
CA ASP A 176 -2.13 21.06 -14.73
C ASP A 176 -2.62 20.54 -16.10
N THR A 177 -3.30 21.41 -16.83
CA THR A 177 -3.87 21.08 -18.14
C THR A 177 -2.84 21.10 -19.26
N ARG A 178 -1.59 21.55 -19.02
CA ARG A 178 -0.63 21.83 -20.11
C ARG A 178 -0.45 20.66 -21.07
N HIS A 179 -0.27 19.44 -20.57
CA HIS A 179 -0.12 18.27 -21.44
C HIS A 179 -1.45 17.85 -22.08
N ARG A 180 -2.57 18.09 -21.39
CA ARG A 180 -3.91 17.77 -21.88
C ARG A 180 -4.27 18.71 -23.04
N ASP A 181 -3.97 19.99 -22.91
CA ASP A 181 -4.19 20.99 -23.95
C ASP A 181 -3.37 20.68 -25.21
N VAL A 182 -2.11 20.26 -25.04
CA VAL A 182 -1.26 19.79 -26.15
C VAL A 182 -1.86 18.55 -26.82
N THR A 183 -2.36 17.61 -26.01
CA THR A 183 -3.02 16.39 -26.51
C THR A 183 -4.28 16.74 -27.30
N ASN A 184 -5.13 17.61 -26.76
CA ASN A 184 -6.40 18.01 -27.36
C ASN A 184 -6.21 18.84 -28.64
N ALA A 185 -5.08 19.56 -28.75
CA ALA A 185 -4.72 20.29 -29.96
C ALA A 185 -4.18 19.37 -31.08
N ALA A 186 -3.71 18.17 -30.74
CA ALA A 186 -3.25 17.19 -31.72
C ALA A 186 -4.45 16.47 -32.37
N GLN A 187 -4.32 16.16 -33.67
CA GLN A 187 -5.35 15.42 -34.40
C GLN A 187 -5.43 13.96 -33.96
N TYR A 188 -4.28 13.36 -33.63
CA TYR A 188 -4.16 11.97 -33.19
C TYR A 188 -3.05 11.88 -32.14
N ASN A 189 -3.29 11.09 -31.10
CA ASN A 189 -2.34 10.85 -30.01
C ASN A 189 -2.10 9.35 -29.89
N ILE A 190 -0.82 8.96 -29.84
CA ILE A 190 -0.41 7.56 -29.65
C ILE A 190 0.35 7.49 -28.33
N TYR A 191 -0.17 6.69 -27.40
CA TYR A 191 0.46 6.42 -26.10
C TYR A 191 1.05 5.02 -26.12
N LEU A 192 2.34 4.92 -25.80
CA LEU A 192 3.07 3.66 -25.75
C LEU A 192 3.41 3.36 -24.30
N ASP A 193 2.50 2.68 -23.59
CA ASP A 193 2.70 2.21 -22.22
C ASP A 193 2.07 0.82 -22.07
N GLY A 194 2.83 -0.15 -21.57
CA GLY A 194 2.35 -1.53 -21.42
C GLY A 194 1.74 -1.85 -20.06
N THR A 195 1.61 -0.87 -19.16
CA THR A 195 1.26 -1.10 -17.76
C THR A 195 0.34 -0.04 -17.15
N LEU A 196 -0.05 0.96 -17.94
CA LEU A 196 -0.94 2.02 -17.53
C LEU A 196 -2.40 1.58 -17.73
N ASP A 197 -3.21 1.67 -16.67
CA ASP A 197 -4.65 1.41 -16.77
C ASP A 197 -5.32 2.44 -17.69
N VAL A 198 -6.13 1.96 -18.64
CA VAL A 198 -6.84 2.77 -19.64
C VAL A 198 -7.79 3.77 -18.97
N ARG A 199 -8.44 3.38 -17.87
CA ARG A 199 -9.32 4.25 -17.07
C ARG A 199 -8.55 5.45 -16.52
N TYR A 200 -7.32 5.21 -16.07
CA TYR A 200 -6.47 6.28 -15.57
C TYR A 200 -5.92 7.17 -16.69
N LEU A 201 -5.60 6.60 -17.86
CA LEU A 201 -5.27 7.41 -19.04
C LEU A 201 -6.44 8.31 -19.42
N ALA A 202 -7.65 7.76 -19.52
CA ALA A 202 -8.88 8.51 -19.81
C ALA A 202 -9.09 9.66 -18.82
N LEU A 203 -8.89 9.42 -17.51
CA LEU A 203 -8.92 10.47 -16.48
C LEU A 203 -7.88 11.57 -16.72
N LYS A 204 -6.63 11.21 -17.04
CA LYS A 204 -5.59 12.20 -17.34
C LYS A 204 -5.93 13.03 -18.58
N LEU A 205 -6.55 12.42 -19.58
CA LEU A 205 -6.94 13.08 -20.83
C LEU A 205 -8.24 13.87 -20.72
N GLY A 206 -9.08 13.57 -19.73
CA GLY A 206 -10.39 14.20 -19.60
C GLY A 206 -11.39 13.70 -20.64
N VAL A 207 -11.27 12.45 -21.08
CA VAL A 207 -12.12 11.78 -22.09
C VAL A 207 -12.78 10.53 -21.52
N GLY A 208 -13.75 9.95 -22.22
CA GLY A 208 -14.35 8.66 -21.85
C GLY A 208 -13.37 7.50 -22.08
N VAL A 209 -13.57 6.38 -21.40
CA VAL A 209 -12.73 5.16 -21.62
C VAL A 209 -12.98 4.61 -23.02
N GLU A 210 -14.22 4.72 -23.48
CA GLU A 210 -14.70 4.38 -24.81
C GLU A 210 -14.06 5.21 -25.93
N ASP A 211 -13.52 6.39 -25.61
CA ASP A 211 -12.80 7.25 -26.55
C ASP A 211 -11.34 6.80 -26.75
N VAL A 212 -10.86 5.86 -25.91
CA VAL A 212 -9.50 5.34 -25.98
C VAL A 212 -9.48 4.00 -26.70
N LEU A 213 -8.98 4.00 -27.94
CA LEU A 213 -8.71 2.76 -28.66
C LEU A 213 -7.46 2.09 -28.09
N VAL A 214 -7.66 0.92 -27.47
CA VAL A 214 -6.58 0.08 -26.94
C VAL A 214 -6.17 -0.93 -27.99
N VAL A 215 -4.86 -0.99 -28.28
CA VAL A 215 -4.28 -1.98 -29.18
C VAL A 215 -3.24 -2.77 -28.41
N GLU A 216 -3.47 -4.07 -28.28
CA GLU A 216 -2.62 -4.98 -27.52
C GLU A 216 -2.07 -6.07 -28.42
N GLN A 217 -0.89 -6.58 -28.07
CA GLN A 217 -0.33 -7.77 -28.70
C GLN A 217 -0.79 -9.01 -27.92
N VAL A 218 -0.99 -10.13 -28.62
CA VAL A 218 -1.21 -11.44 -27.98
C VAL A 218 -0.08 -11.72 -26.98
N THR A 219 -0.46 -11.92 -25.72
CA THR A 219 0.49 -12.16 -24.64
C THR A 219 1.27 -13.46 -24.88
N PRO A 220 2.61 -13.45 -24.78
CA PRO A 220 3.40 -14.67 -24.95
C PRO A 220 3.21 -15.63 -23.76
N SER A 221 3.68 -16.87 -23.89
CA SER A 221 3.68 -17.85 -22.79
C SER A 221 4.82 -17.57 -21.80
N TYR A 222 4.53 -17.78 -20.51
CA TYR A 222 5.43 -17.61 -19.37
C TYR A 222 5.54 -18.90 -18.54
N GLU A 223 5.39 -20.07 -19.16
CA GLU A 223 5.51 -21.39 -18.48
C GLU A 223 6.86 -21.63 -17.79
N ASN A 224 7.89 -20.91 -18.22
CA ASN A 224 9.24 -20.95 -17.65
C ASN A 224 9.46 -19.99 -16.46
N LEU A 225 8.43 -19.26 -16.04
CA LEU A 225 8.47 -18.31 -14.92
C LEU A 225 7.73 -18.87 -13.70
N THR A 226 8.45 -18.95 -12.58
CA THR A 226 7.86 -19.20 -11.26
C THR A 226 7.87 -17.93 -10.44
N VAL A 227 6.71 -17.51 -9.92
CA VAL A 227 6.63 -16.46 -8.89
C VAL A 227 6.46 -17.13 -7.54
N VAL A 228 7.38 -16.85 -6.62
CA VAL A 228 7.30 -17.29 -5.23
C VAL A 228 6.94 -16.10 -4.36
N GLN A 229 5.67 -16.04 -3.95
CA GLN A 229 5.21 -15.08 -2.96
C GLN A 229 5.65 -15.53 -1.57
N ILE A 230 6.46 -14.71 -0.90
CA ILE A 230 6.89 -14.92 0.48
C ILE A 230 6.03 -14.05 1.41
N THR A 231 5.13 -14.70 2.13
CA THR A 231 4.15 -14.05 3.02
C THR A 231 4.65 -13.95 4.47
N ASN A 232 3.85 -13.37 5.35
CA ASN A 232 4.12 -13.18 6.78
C ASN A 232 5.23 -12.15 7.09
N MET A 233 5.44 -11.21 6.17
CA MET A 233 6.43 -10.13 6.28
C MET A 233 5.78 -8.74 6.36
N GLY A 234 4.46 -8.65 6.19
CA GLY A 234 3.70 -7.41 6.12
C GLY A 234 4.00 -6.61 4.86
N VAL A 235 3.74 -5.30 4.95
CA VAL A 235 3.96 -4.36 3.83
C VAL A 235 5.45 -4.07 3.59
N LEU A 236 6.29 -4.22 4.62
CA LEU A 236 7.69 -3.80 4.62
C LEU A 236 7.85 -2.32 4.18
N GLY A 237 7.11 -1.43 4.83
CA GLY A 237 7.14 0.01 4.58
C GLY A 237 8.46 0.70 4.98
N ARG A 238 8.44 2.05 4.98
CA ARG A 238 9.59 2.89 5.30
C ARG A 238 10.05 2.81 6.76
N ASP A 239 9.15 2.53 7.68
CA ASP A 239 9.45 2.43 9.11
C ASP A 239 9.44 0.97 9.53
N ARG A 240 10.63 0.37 9.62
CA ARG A 240 10.81 -1.03 10.04
C ARG A 240 11.42 -1.09 11.44
N ARG A 241 10.96 -2.05 12.26
CA ARG A 241 11.58 -2.35 13.56
C ARG A 241 12.84 -3.18 13.35
N GLU A 242 13.77 -3.12 14.30
CA GLU A 242 15.03 -3.89 14.27
C GLU A 242 14.81 -5.40 14.09
N SER A 243 13.77 -5.95 14.72
CA SER A 243 13.42 -7.36 14.55
C SER A 243 13.06 -7.74 13.11
N MET A 244 12.52 -6.80 12.32
CA MET A 244 12.21 -7.03 10.91
C MET A 244 13.47 -6.99 10.05
N HIS A 245 14.44 -6.13 10.37
CA HIS A 245 15.74 -6.11 9.70
C HIS A 245 16.46 -7.45 9.84
N GLN A 246 16.52 -8.00 11.06
CA GLN A 246 17.13 -9.30 11.30
C GLN A 246 16.45 -10.42 10.50
N ARG A 247 15.10 -10.45 10.49
CA ARG A 247 14.33 -11.44 9.72
C ARG A 247 14.62 -11.36 8.22
N LEU A 248 14.66 -10.14 7.67
CA LEU A 248 14.98 -9.91 6.26
C LEU A 248 16.40 -10.34 5.90
N GLU A 249 17.38 -10.10 6.78
CA GLU A 249 18.76 -10.55 6.55
C GLU A 249 18.85 -12.07 6.41
N PHE A 250 18.19 -12.83 7.30
CA PHE A 250 18.12 -14.28 7.18
C PHE A 250 17.41 -14.71 5.89
N LEU A 251 16.28 -14.08 5.57
CA LEU A 251 15.52 -14.39 4.37
C LEU A 251 16.34 -14.15 3.10
N ARG A 252 17.03 -13.01 3.00
CA ARG A 252 17.88 -12.68 1.86
C ARG A 252 19.02 -13.68 1.68
N SER A 253 19.64 -14.10 2.78
CA SER A 253 20.69 -15.12 2.77
C SER A 253 20.18 -16.47 2.24
N GLU A 254 18.98 -16.90 2.65
CA GLU A 254 18.39 -18.15 2.15
C GLU A 254 17.94 -18.03 0.70
N ILE A 255 17.35 -16.90 0.27
CA ILE A 255 17.00 -16.68 -1.15
C ILE A 255 18.26 -16.75 -2.04
N GLU A 256 19.37 -16.14 -1.61
CA GLU A 256 20.65 -16.21 -2.34
C GLU A 256 21.20 -17.64 -2.42
N LYS A 257 20.99 -18.47 -1.40
CA LYS A 257 21.37 -19.90 -1.45
C LYS A 257 20.49 -20.70 -2.39
N LEU A 258 19.18 -20.42 -2.42
CA LEU A 258 18.22 -21.08 -3.31
C LEU A 258 18.44 -20.68 -4.77
N SER A 259 18.73 -19.40 -5.00
CA SER A 259 18.99 -18.82 -6.32
C SER A 259 20.28 -18.01 -6.31
N PRO A 260 21.45 -18.66 -6.52
CA PRO A 260 22.74 -17.97 -6.56
C PRO A 260 22.78 -16.89 -7.64
N GLY A 261 23.19 -15.67 -7.27
CA GLY A 261 23.22 -14.52 -8.17
C GLY A 261 21.86 -13.84 -8.35
N VAL A 262 20.90 -14.08 -7.45
CA VAL A 262 19.62 -13.36 -7.43
C VAL A 262 19.84 -11.85 -7.32
N ALA A 263 19.09 -11.10 -8.12
CA ALA A 263 19.10 -9.65 -8.04
C ALA A 263 17.99 -9.16 -7.09
N PHE A 264 18.35 -8.33 -6.11
CA PHE A 264 17.37 -7.77 -5.18
C PHE A 264 16.89 -6.39 -5.61
N ILE A 265 15.61 -6.12 -5.45
CA ILE A 265 14.97 -4.80 -5.57
C ILE A 265 14.33 -4.46 -4.23
N GLU A 266 14.61 -3.29 -3.69
CA GLU A 266 14.20 -2.90 -2.34
C GLU A 266 14.00 -1.38 -2.25
N ARG A 267 13.38 -0.89 -1.17
CA ARG A 267 13.30 0.57 -0.92
C ARG A 267 14.70 1.15 -0.77
N LYS A 268 14.95 2.30 -1.41
CA LYS A 268 16.26 2.99 -1.40
C LYS A 268 16.88 3.18 0.00
N SER A 269 16.06 3.35 1.05
CA SER A 269 16.54 3.49 2.43
C SER A 269 17.15 2.22 3.02
N TYR A 270 16.83 1.04 2.47
CA TYR A 270 17.20 -0.27 2.98
C TYR A 270 17.96 -1.14 1.96
N ALA A 271 18.01 -0.71 0.70
CA ALA A 271 18.73 -1.38 -0.35
C ALA A 271 20.24 -1.41 -0.07
N LYS A 272 20.86 -2.58 -0.29
CA LYS A 272 22.29 -2.81 -0.10
C LYS A 272 23.10 -2.35 -1.32
N PRO A 273 24.43 -2.19 -1.20
CA PRO A 273 25.29 -1.99 -2.36
C PRO A 273 25.09 -3.12 -3.38
N GLY A 274 24.68 -2.77 -4.59
CA GLY A 274 24.38 -3.75 -5.64
C GLY A 274 22.89 -3.91 -5.94
N ASP A 275 22.01 -3.67 -4.97
CA ASP A 275 20.55 -3.79 -5.14
C ASP A 275 20.00 -2.75 -6.13
N GLY A 276 18.83 -3.07 -6.71
CA GLY A 276 17.95 -2.13 -7.39
C GLY A 276 17.00 -1.43 -6.43
N TYR A 277 16.46 -0.29 -6.86
CA TYR A 277 15.46 0.46 -6.11
C TYR A 277 14.08 0.40 -6.80
N HIS A 278 13.02 0.19 -6.02
CA HIS A 278 11.65 0.37 -6.51
C HIS A 278 11.47 1.74 -7.16
N PHE A 279 10.62 1.83 -8.18
CA PHE A 279 10.33 3.01 -8.99
C PHE A 279 11.49 3.61 -9.80
N ARG A 280 12.72 3.07 -9.68
CA ARG A 280 13.89 3.52 -10.46
C ARG A 280 14.44 2.41 -11.34
N ASP A 281 14.91 1.34 -10.70
CA ASP A 281 15.60 0.25 -11.40
C ASP A 281 14.63 -0.82 -11.90
N SER A 282 13.40 -0.83 -11.39
CA SER A 282 12.25 -1.60 -11.87
C SER A 282 11.71 -1.12 -13.22
N ARG A 283 11.79 0.19 -13.50
CA ARG A 283 11.19 0.81 -14.71
C ARG A 283 12.18 1.11 -15.84
N GLY A 284 13.43 1.48 -15.49
CA GLY A 284 14.30 2.21 -16.41
C GLY A 284 15.66 1.58 -16.75
N VAL A 285 15.97 0.38 -16.24
CA VAL A 285 17.29 -0.22 -16.41
C VAL A 285 17.18 -1.70 -16.78
N ASN A 286 17.93 -2.14 -17.79
CA ASN A 286 18.02 -3.55 -18.20
C ASN A 286 18.98 -4.37 -17.33
N ARG A 287 19.26 -3.91 -16.11
CA ARG A 287 20.29 -4.46 -15.24
C ARG A 287 20.03 -5.91 -14.84
N PHE A 288 18.77 -6.32 -14.86
CA PHE A 288 18.33 -7.65 -14.42
C PHE A 288 17.88 -8.53 -15.59
N ALA A 289 18.12 -8.10 -16.84
CA ALA A 289 17.69 -8.85 -18.03
C ALA A 289 18.32 -10.25 -18.12
N ASP A 290 19.56 -10.38 -17.64
CA ASP A 290 20.34 -11.62 -17.67
C ASP A 290 20.25 -12.39 -16.33
N ALA A 291 19.53 -11.87 -15.34
CA ALA A 291 19.38 -12.54 -14.06
C ALA A 291 18.47 -13.76 -14.20
N LEU A 292 18.82 -14.87 -13.56
CA LEU A 292 17.96 -16.06 -13.47
C LEU A 292 16.87 -15.88 -12.41
N ALA A 293 17.13 -15.06 -11.40
CA ALA A 293 16.18 -14.75 -10.35
C ALA A 293 16.21 -13.27 -9.97
N VAL A 294 15.03 -12.72 -9.65
CA VAL A 294 14.87 -11.38 -9.09
C VAL A 294 14.02 -11.49 -7.84
N ALA A 295 14.43 -10.83 -6.76
CA ALA A 295 13.71 -10.77 -5.50
C ALA A 295 13.29 -9.33 -5.19
N SER A 296 11.99 -9.06 -5.25
CA SER A 296 11.40 -7.79 -4.82
C SER A 296 11.05 -7.85 -3.34
N ILE A 297 11.63 -6.94 -2.54
CA ILE A 297 11.44 -6.90 -1.11
C ILE A 297 10.52 -5.74 -0.73
N GLY A 298 9.34 -6.09 -0.27
CA GLY A 298 8.32 -5.17 0.19
C GLY A 298 7.40 -4.69 -0.91
N ILE A 299 6.22 -4.25 -0.50
CA ILE A 299 5.20 -3.80 -1.45
C ILE A 299 5.60 -2.40 -1.94
N PRO A 300 5.70 -2.19 -3.26
CA PRO A 300 6.11 -0.91 -3.81
C PRO A 300 4.92 0.06 -3.83
N TYR A 301 4.43 0.43 -2.65
CA TYR A 301 3.46 1.52 -2.50
C TYR A 301 4.13 2.86 -2.86
N PRO A 302 3.58 3.58 -3.86
CA PRO A 302 3.92 4.99 -4.09
C PRO A 302 3.51 5.84 -2.88
N ASN A 303 3.83 7.13 -2.91
CA ASN A 303 3.36 8.03 -1.87
C ASN A 303 1.82 8.17 -1.94
N ILE A 304 1.12 7.55 -0.98
CA ILE A 304 -0.35 7.51 -0.94
C ILE A 304 -0.94 8.92 -0.85
N GLY A 305 -0.35 9.84 -0.10
CA GLY A 305 -0.82 11.24 -0.03
C GLY A 305 -0.66 11.98 -1.36
N ASP A 306 0.39 11.65 -2.11
CA ASP A 306 0.58 12.17 -3.46
C ASP A 306 -0.45 11.60 -4.45
N LEU A 307 -0.78 10.31 -4.34
CA LEU A 307 -1.82 9.67 -5.14
C LEU A 307 -3.21 10.18 -4.78
N ALA A 308 -3.50 10.39 -3.49
CA ALA A 308 -4.76 10.96 -3.02
C ALA A 308 -4.98 12.33 -3.65
N ALA A 309 -4.00 13.23 -3.54
CA ALA A 309 -4.07 14.54 -4.16
C ALA A 309 -4.21 14.48 -5.69
N GLU A 310 -3.57 13.52 -6.37
CA GLU A 310 -3.74 13.33 -7.81
C GLU A 310 -5.14 12.83 -8.17
N TYR A 311 -5.65 11.86 -7.44
CA TYR A 311 -7.01 11.35 -7.61
C TYR A 311 -8.04 12.46 -7.42
N GLN A 312 -7.94 13.26 -6.35
CA GLN A 312 -8.83 14.40 -6.10
C GLN A 312 -8.77 15.45 -7.22
N VAL A 313 -7.58 15.74 -7.75
CA VAL A 313 -7.42 16.69 -8.88
C VAL A 313 -8.08 16.15 -10.15
N LEU A 314 -7.97 14.84 -10.43
CA LEU A 314 -8.51 14.24 -11.65
C LEU A 314 -10.02 14.03 -11.58
N THR A 315 -10.53 13.52 -10.45
CA THR A 315 -11.94 13.11 -10.30
C THR A 315 -12.81 14.18 -9.64
N GLY A 316 -12.21 15.09 -8.87
CA GLY A 316 -12.94 16.03 -8.00
C GLY A 316 -13.52 15.38 -6.73
N LYS A 317 -13.37 14.07 -6.54
CA LYS A 317 -13.92 13.35 -5.39
C LYS A 317 -13.00 13.48 -4.17
N PRO A 318 -13.55 13.65 -2.95
CA PRO A 318 -12.74 13.70 -1.75
C PRO A 318 -12.13 12.33 -1.41
N VAL A 319 -10.98 12.35 -0.74
CA VAL A 319 -10.30 11.15 -0.23
C VAL A 319 -10.10 11.31 1.27
N VAL A 320 -10.42 10.27 2.04
CA VAL A 320 -10.14 10.20 3.48
C VAL A 320 -9.09 9.12 3.68
N VAL A 321 -7.89 9.51 4.11
CA VAL A 321 -6.74 8.59 4.23
C VAL A 321 -6.64 7.98 5.65
N ASP A 322 -7.45 8.46 6.60
CA ASP A 322 -7.39 8.03 8.00
C ASP A 322 -8.27 6.80 8.28
N TYR A 323 -7.64 5.62 8.25
CA TYR A 323 -8.27 4.33 8.58
C TYR A 323 -8.69 4.20 10.05
N SER A 324 -8.30 5.13 10.93
CA SER A 324 -8.65 5.03 12.36
C SER A 324 -10.10 5.43 12.69
N GLN A 325 -10.82 6.07 11.76
CA GLN A 325 -12.21 6.52 11.97
C GLN A 325 -13.28 5.66 11.28
N VAL A 326 -12.89 4.78 10.35
CA VAL A 326 -13.85 3.96 9.56
C VAL A 326 -14.62 2.93 10.41
N PHE A 327 -14.23 2.71 11.68
CA PHE A 327 -14.94 1.83 12.59
C PHE A 327 -16.11 2.47 13.36
N ASN A 328 -16.39 3.77 13.25
CA ASN A 328 -17.35 4.42 14.15
C ASN A 328 -18.47 5.27 13.57
N GLU A 329 -18.54 5.57 12.28
CA GLU A 329 -19.66 6.37 11.77
C GLU A 329 -20.27 5.79 10.50
N SER A 330 -21.44 5.17 10.72
CA SER A 330 -22.46 4.87 9.73
C SER A 330 -22.76 6.09 8.85
N VAL A 331 -22.73 5.83 7.54
CA VAL A 331 -23.52 6.43 6.46
C VAL A 331 -24.60 7.37 6.98
N ASP A 332 -24.48 8.69 6.72
CA ASP A 332 -25.64 9.59 6.49
C ASP A 332 -25.29 11.06 6.16
N ASN A 333 -24.07 11.56 6.39
CA ASN A 333 -23.81 13.01 6.24
C ASN A 333 -23.21 13.49 4.89
N PHE A 334 -23.00 12.62 3.91
CA PHE A 334 -22.31 13.00 2.66
C PHE A 334 -23.20 13.63 1.58
N SER A 335 -24.53 13.68 1.76
CA SER A 335 -25.47 14.21 0.77
C SER A 335 -25.66 15.74 0.81
N ALA A 336 -25.14 16.42 1.84
CA ALA A 336 -25.45 17.84 2.09
C ALA A 336 -24.56 18.85 1.34
N LEU A 337 -23.49 18.42 0.66
CA LEU A 337 -22.57 19.33 -0.04
C LEU A 337 -22.80 19.42 -1.57
N THR A 338 -23.73 18.66 -2.12
CA THR A 338 -23.99 18.60 -3.58
C THR A 338 -25.20 19.42 -4.04
N GLN A 339 -25.90 20.13 -3.13
CA GLN A 339 -27.05 20.96 -3.49
C GLN A 339 -26.77 22.44 -3.25
N VAL A 340 -26.04 23.08 -4.18
CA VAL A 340 -26.12 24.54 -4.36
C VAL A 340 -26.43 24.85 -5.83
N SER A 341 -27.73 24.92 -6.09
CA SER A 341 -28.43 25.92 -6.90
C SER A 341 -27.95 26.17 -8.34
N THR A 342 -28.47 25.39 -9.29
CA THR A 342 -28.78 25.91 -10.64
C THR A 342 -29.95 26.90 -10.54
N GLY A 343 -29.66 28.20 -10.57
CA GLY A 343 -30.68 29.25 -10.54
C GLY A 343 -30.32 30.41 -11.46
N SER A 344 -30.97 30.47 -12.62
CA SER A 344 -30.85 31.52 -13.63
C SER A 344 -31.26 32.90 -13.11
N LEU A 345 -30.42 33.92 -13.31
CA LEU A 345 -30.83 35.29 -13.63
C LEU A 345 -29.66 36.01 -14.36
N ILE A 346 -29.74 36.09 -15.69
CA ILE A 346 -28.87 36.93 -16.52
C ILE A 346 -29.56 38.30 -16.69
N LYS A 347 -28.85 39.38 -16.38
CA LYS A 347 -28.97 40.67 -17.07
C LYS A 347 -27.57 41.13 -17.48
N GLU A 348 -27.51 41.60 -18.71
CA GLU A 348 -26.34 41.78 -19.57
C GLU A 348 -25.36 42.88 -19.13
N ASP A 349 -24.17 42.79 -19.75
CA ASP A 349 -23.11 43.79 -19.89
C ASP A 349 -22.07 43.93 -18.77
N THR A 350 -21.23 42.91 -18.60
CA THR A 350 -19.77 43.11 -18.42
C THR A 350 -19.03 41.85 -18.89
N GLN A 351 -18.07 41.96 -19.83
CA GLN A 351 -17.19 40.84 -20.22
C GLN A 351 -16.24 40.51 -19.05
N VAL A 352 -16.66 39.62 -18.16
CA VAL A 352 -15.85 38.96 -17.14
C VAL A 352 -15.69 37.50 -17.57
N PRO A 353 -14.53 36.84 -17.38
CA PRO A 353 -14.41 35.42 -17.70
C PRO A 353 -15.35 34.62 -16.77
N GLU A 354 -16.44 34.09 -17.31
CA GLU A 354 -17.27 33.11 -16.62
C GLU A 354 -16.44 31.83 -16.42
N PHE A 355 -16.25 31.41 -15.16
CA PHE A 355 -15.71 30.09 -14.85
C PHE A 355 -16.86 29.08 -15.01
N PRO A 356 -16.85 28.21 -16.05
CA PRO A 356 -17.92 27.23 -16.21
C PRO A 356 -17.88 26.21 -15.05
N PRO A 357 -19.03 25.70 -14.59
CA PRO A 357 -19.06 24.64 -13.60
C PRO A 357 -18.31 23.41 -14.13
N LEU A 358 -17.52 22.78 -13.26
CA LEU A 358 -16.71 21.61 -13.58
C LEU A 358 -17.61 20.49 -14.12
N ARG A 359 -17.35 20.03 -15.35
CA ARG A 359 -18.08 18.92 -15.97
C ARG A 359 -17.88 17.65 -15.14
N GLU A 360 -18.92 17.12 -14.52
CA GLU A 360 -18.90 15.78 -13.92
C GLU A 360 -18.55 14.79 -15.03
N MET A 361 -17.42 14.11 -14.90
CA MET A 361 -17.04 13.06 -15.83
C MET A 361 -17.69 11.78 -15.33
N SER A 362 -18.62 11.25 -16.11
CA SER A 362 -19.23 9.93 -15.90
C SER A 362 -18.25 8.83 -16.35
N ILE A 363 -17.13 8.69 -15.65
CA ILE A 363 -16.29 7.49 -15.76
C ILE A 363 -16.78 6.56 -14.66
N GLU A 364 -17.09 5.29 -14.99
CA GLU A 364 -17.39 4.25 -14.00
C GLU A 364 -16.45 4.42 -12.80
N ASP A 365 -17.04 4.58 -11.62
CA ASP A 365 -16.41 5.20 -10.45
C ASP A 365 -15.19 4.40 -9.95
N ILE A 366 -14.02 4.61 -10.57
CA ILE A 366 -12.76 4.05 -10.06
C ILE A 366 -12.58 4.55 -8.63
N THR A 367 -12.48 3.64 -7.69
CA THR A 367 -12.30 3.99 -6.27
C THR A 367 -10.87 4.46 -6.03
N PHE A 368 -10.62 5.12 -4.89
CA PHE A 368 -9.26 5.52 -4.56
C PHE A 368 -8.36 4.29 -4.31
N GLU A 369 -8.92 3.23 -3.75
CA GLU A 369 -8.24 1.95 -3.51
C GLU A 369 -7.84 1.30 -4.84
N GLU A 370 -8.77 1.18 -5.79
CA GLU A 370 -8.48 0.68 -7.14
C GLU A 370 -7.45 1.54 -7.86
N PHE A 371 -7.55 2.86 -7.69
CA PHE A 371 -6.58 3.79 -8.22
C PHE A 371 -5.19 3.49 -7.67
N VAL A 372 -5.02 3.37 -6.34
CA VAL A 372 -3.73 3.04 -5.71
C VAL A 372 -3.23 1.67 -6.14
N ASP A 373 -4.09 0.65 -6.12
CA ASP A 373 -3.74 -0.72 -6.50
C ASP A 373 -3.26 -0.79 -7.94
N SER A 374 -3.84 -0.03 -8.87
CA SER A 374 -3.37 0.01 -10.25
C SER A 374 -1.89 0.39 -10.37
N PHE A 375 -1.39 1.33 -9.57
CA PHE A 375 0.03 1.71 -9.57
C PHE A 375 0.90 0.64 -8.93
N VAL A 376 0.44 0.02 -7.83
CA VAL A 376 1.18 -1.04 -7.15
C VAL A 376 1.31 -2.26 -8.06
N ARG A 377 0.21 -2.71 -8.66
CA ARG A 377 0.18 -3.81 -9.63
C ARG A 377 1.07 -3.52 -10.84
N SER A 378 0.95 -2.33 -11.42
CA SER A 378 1.81 -1.87 -12.52
C SER A 378 3.29 -1.97 -12.16
N GLU A 379 3.69 -1.56 -10.94
CA GLU A 379 5.07 -1.67 -10.48
C GLU A 379 5.54 -3.12 -10.32
N ILE A 380 4.71 -3.99 -9.73
CA ILE A 380 5.03 -5.42 -9.54
C ILE A 380 5.17 -6.12 -10.91
N ILE A 381 4.29 -5.83 -11.87
CA ILE A 381 4.40 -6.35 -13.25
C ILE A 381 5.72 -5.91 -13.87
N GLN A 382 6.10 -4.64 -13.71
CA GLN A 382 7.35 -4.14 -14.28
C GLN A 382 8.58 -4.82 -13.66
N GLU A 383 8.57 -5.04 -12.35
CA GLU A 383 9.63 -5.74 -11.62
C GLU A 383 9.75 -7.20 -12.05
N CYS A 384 8.65 -7.95 -12.09
CA CYS A 384 8.62 -9.33 -12.56
C CYS A 384 9.08 -9.42 -14.03
N GLY A 385 8.58 -8.51 -14.87
CA GLY A 385 8.94 -8.40 -16.28
C GLY A 385 10.43 -8.07 -16.55
N ARG A 386 11.21 -7.70 -15.53
CA ARG A 386 12.66 -7.48 -15.69
C ARG A 386 13.42 -8.74 -16.09
N LEU A 387 12.90 -9.92 -15.72
CA LEU A 387 13.47 -11.22 -16.08
C LEU A 387 13.34 -11.55 -17.58
N ARG A 388 12.40 -10.89 -18.29
CA ARG A 388 12.12 -11.09 -19.72
C ARG A 388 11.90 -12.55 -20.10
N ALA A 389 11.14 -13.28 -19.28
CA ALA A 389 10.97 -14.73 -19.40
C ALA A 389 10.53 -15.20 -20.80
N HIS A 390 9.64 -14.45 -21.46
CA HIS A 390 9.18 -14.74 -22.82
C HIS A 390 10.30 -14.70 -23.89
N LEU A 391 11.42 -14.03 -23.63
CA LEU A 391 12.59 -14.01 -24.54
C LEU A 391 13.60 -15.13 -24.23
N ARG A 392 13.38 -15.87 -23.14
CA ARG A 392 14.30 -16.89 -22.60
C ARG A 392 13.57 -18.20 -22.32
N PRO A 393 12.83 -18.78 -23.30
CA PRO A 393 11.95 -19.93 -23.06
C PRO A 393 12.71 -21.18 -22.55
N ASP A 394 14.00 -21.29 -22.87
CA ASP A 394 14.85 -22.42 -22.46
C ASP A 394 15.39 -22.29 -21.02
N GLU A 395 15.16 -21.15 -20.36
CA GLU A 395 15.66 -20.87 -19.02
C GLU A 395 14.52 -20.87 -18.01
N GLN A 396 14.72 -21.53 -16.87
CA GLN A 396 13.79 -21.48 -15.73
C GLN A 396 14.12 -20.26 -14.88
N LEU A 397 13.14 -19.37 -14.73
CA LEU A 397 13.31 -18.07 -14.07
C LEU A 397 12.42 -17.97 -12.84
N VAL A 398 12.93 -17.31 -11.81
CA VAL A 398 12.23 -17.19 -10.53
C VAL A 398 12.09 -15.73 -10.11
N TYR A 399 10.85 -15.29 -9.85
CA TYR A 399 10.59 -13.99 -9.23
C TYR A 399 10.12 -14.21 -7.79
N TYR A 400 10.93 -13.78 -6.82
CA TYR A 400 10.52 -13.78 -5.41
C TYR A 400 9.84 -12.45 -5.08
N PHE A 401 8.64 -12.49 -4.52
CA PHE A 401 7.95 -11.31 -4.02
C PHE A 401 7.79 -11.42 -2.50
N VAL A 402 8.47 -10.57 -1.74
CA VAL A 402 8.39 -10.58 -0.27
C VAL A 402 7.39 -9.52 0.19
N GLY A 403 6.20 -9.94 0.57
CA GLY A 403 5.17 -9.03 1.05
C GLY A 403 3.78 -9.64 1.06
N ASP A 404 2.94 -9.11 1.95
CA ASP A 404 1.55 -9.52 2.09
C ASP A 404 0.66 -8.66 1.17
N TYR A 405 0.70 -8.97 -0.14
CA TYR A 405 -0.11 -8.34 -1.18
C TYR A 405 -0.80 -9.42 -2.02
N ASP A 406 -1.98 -9.16 -2.54
CA ASP A 406 -2.65 -10.11 -3.43
C ASP A 406 -2.00 -10.10 -4.82
N LEU A 407 -1.48 -11.25 -5.25
CA LEU A 407 -0.81 -11.45 -6.54
C LEU A 407 -1.67 -12.18 -7.58
N GLU A 408 -2.96 -12.37 -7.33
CA GLU A 408 -3.87 -13.10 -8.22
C GLU A 408 -4.08 -12.41 -9.59
N PHE A 409 -3.63 -11.17 -9.76
CA PHE A 409 -3.61 -10.46 -11.04
C PHE A 409 -2.40 -10.82 -11.94
N LEU A 410 -1.37 -11.50 -11.42
CA LEU A 410 -0.17 -11.84 -12.21
C LEU A 410 -0.41 -12.85 -13.33
N PRO A 411 -1.26 -13.89 -13.18
CA PRO A 411 -1.57 -14.81 -14.28
C PRO A 411 -2.14 -14.12 -15.53
N ASP A 412 -2.90 -13.03 -15.36
CA ASP A 412 -3.42 -12.24 -16.49
C ASP A 412 -2.29 -11.52 -17.25
N ALA A 413 -1.32 -10.99 -16.49
CA ALA A 413 -0.15 -10.31 -17.07
C ALA A 413 0.90 -11.28 -17.63
N PHE A 414 0.98 -12.50 -17.07
CA PHE A 414 1.99 -13.52 -17.39
C PHE A 414 1.34 -14.91 -17.56
N PRO A 415 0.65 -15.18 -18.68
CA PRO A 415 -0.07 -16.44 -18.88
C PRO A 415 0.84 -17.67 -18.82
N GLY A 416 0.41 -18.71 -18.10
CA GLY A 416 1.14 -19.97 -17.96
C GLY A 416 2.19 -19.99 -16.84
N MET A 417 2.41 -18.85 -16.18
CA MET A 417 3.35 -18.75 -15.06
C MET A 417 2.88 -19.57 -13.84
N LYS A 418 3.83 -20.04 -13.02
CA LYS A 418 3.55 -20.78 -11.77
C LYS A 418 3.59 -19.87 -10.55
N LEU A 419 2.47 -19.69 -9.86
CA LEU A 419 2.41 -18.91 -8.62
C LEU A 419 2.46 -19.85 -7.40
N GLU A 420 3.50 -19.72 -6.58
CA GLU A 420 3.67 -20.41 -5.31
C GLU A 420 3.56 -19.40 -4.16
N LYS A 421 2.73 -19.69 -3.15
CA LYS A 421 2.66 -18.91 -1.91
C LYS A 421 3.40 -19.71 -0.82
N LYS A 422 4.41 -19.11 -0.19
CA LYS A 422 5.21 -19.72 0.88
C LYS A 422 5.34 -18.77 2.05
N ALA A 423 5.21 -19.24 3.28
CA ALA A 423 5.48 -18.38 4.43
C ALA A 423 7.00 -18.12 4.57
N ALA A 424 7.38 -16.93 5.06
CA ALA A 424 8.79 -16.61 5.30
C ALA A 424 9.52 -17.65 6.18
N VAL A 425 8.81 -18.31 7.11
CA VAL A 425 9.36 -19.35 8.00
C VAL A 425 9.70 -20.65 7.28
N GLU A 426 9.02 -20.95 6.15
CA GLU A 426 9.30 -22.13 5.32
C GLU A 426 10.58 -21.94 4.49
N ILE A 427 10.84 -20.72 4.04
CA ILE A 427 12.08 -20.37 3.33
C ILE A 427 13.25 -20.30 4.33
N SER A 428 13.05 -19.58 5.43
CA SER A 428 14.05 -19.42 6.48
C SER A 428 13.35 -19.40 7.83
N PRO A 429 13.56 -20.42 8.70
CA PRO A 429 12.97 -20.45 10.02
C PRO A 429 13.21 -19.15 10.79
N GLN A 430 14.43 -18.61 10.71
CA GLN A 430 14.84 -17.38 11.39
C GLN A 430 14.16 -16.12 10.83
N ALA A 431 13.60 -16.17 9.62
CA ALA A 431 12.78 -15.11 9.03
C ALA A 431 11.33 -15.11 9.54
N GLY A 432 10.89 -16.12 10.30
CA GLY A 432 9.58 -16.13 10.94
C GLY A 432 9.48 -15.21 12.16
N THR A 433 8.26 -14.84 12.55
CA THR A 433 8.01 -14.20 13.87
C THR A 433 8.39 -15.15 15.01
N THR A 434 8.55 -14.64 16.24
CA THR A 434 8.83 -15.52 17.40
C THR A 434 7.77 -16.62 17.58
N LYS A 435 6.48 -16.31 17.29
CA LYS A 435 5.41 -17.32 17.33
C LYS A 435 5.62 -18.37 16.24
N GLN A 436 5.79 -17.95 14.98
CA GLN A 436 6.02 -18.86 13.85
C GLN A 436 7.27 -19.71 14.02
N ARG A 437 8.38 -19.13 14.46
CA ARG A 437 9.63 -19.83 14.79
C ARG A 437 9.43 -20.91 15.83
N THR A 438 8.74 -20.57 16.91
CA THR A 438 8.46 -21.53 17.98
C THR A 438 7.62 -22.69 17.46
N ILE A 439 6.58 -22.38 16.69
CA ILE A 439 5.67 -23.36 16.13
C ILE A 439 6.40 -24.26 15.12
N TRP A 440 7.12 -23.68 14.16
CA TRP A 440 7.90 -24.42 13.16
C TRP A 440 8.91 -25.37 13.82
N LEU A 441 9.66 -24.87 14.80
CA LEU A 441 10.68 -25.65 15.50
C LEU A 441 10.06 -26.78 16.34
N VAL A 442 8.94 -26.50 17.00
CA VAL A 442 8.21 -27.52 17.75
C VAL A 442 7.67 -28.61 16.80
N SER A 443 7.10 -28.23 15.65
CA SER A 443 6.57 -29.17 14.66
C SER A 443 7.67 -29.99 13.96
N SER A 444 8.81 -29.39 13.62
CA SER A 444 9.93 -30.09 12.99
C SER A 444 10.60 -31.06 13.96
N LEU A 445 10.78 -30.66 15.22
CA LEU A 445 11.29 -31.53 16.28
C LEU A 445 10.31 -32.65 16.62
N PHE A 446 9.00 -32.35 16.66
CA PHE A 446 7.98 -33.37 16.87
C PHE A 446 8.01 -34.42 15.77
N SER A 447 8.03 -34.00 14.49
CA SER A 447 8.11 -34.90 13.33
C SER A 447 9.37 -35.76 13.35
N ARG A 448 10.51 -35.18 13.72
CA ARG A 448 11.80 -35.89 13.82
C ARG A 448 11.87 -36.90 14.97
N ILE A 449 11.21 -36.63 16.10
CA ILE A 449 11.18 -37.56 17.24
C ILE A 449 10.11 -38.65 17.01
N PHE A 450 9.00 -38.28 16.37
CA PHE A 450 7.95 -39.23 16.00
C PHE A 450 8.42 -40.23 14.94
N SER A 451 9.26 -39.82 13.97
CA SER A 451 9.88 -40.74 13.01
C SER A 451 10.87 -41.73 13.65
N GLN A 452 11.17 -41.59 14.94
CA GLN A 452 11.96 -42.52 15.74
C GLN A 452 11.09 -43.40 16.66
N ASP A 453 9.78 -43.51 16.39
CA ASP A 453 8.79 -44.27 17.19
C ASP A 453 8.74 -43.88 18.68
N ARG A 454 9.08 -42.62 18.99
CA ARG A 454 9.07 -42.10 20.36
C ARG A 454 8.12 -40.93 20.51
N LYS A 455 7.43 -40.88 21.65
CA LYS A 455 6.58 -39.76 22.03
C LYS A 455 7.47 -38.64 22.58
N PRO A 456 7.58 -37.48 21.91
CA PRO A 456 8.44 -36.41 22.40
C PRO A 456 7.87 -35.78 23.66
N THR A 457 8.71 -35.65 24.70
CA THR A 457 8.34 -34.94 25.92
C THR A 457 8.47 -33.43 25.74
N GLN A 458 7.71 -32.66 26.52
CA GLN A 458 7.78 -31.19 26.48
C GLN A 458 9.18 -30.67 26.85
N GLU A 459 9.89 -31.38 27.75
CA GLU A 459 11.25 -31.02 28.15
C GLU A 459 12.24 -31.21 27.01
N GLU A 460 12.18 -32.35 26.30
CA GLU A 460 13.03 -32.64 25.14
C GLU A 460 12.83 -31.62 24.02
N ILE A 461 11.57 -31.32 23.67
CA ILE A 461 11.25 -30.30 22.67
C ILE A 461 11.76 -28.93 23.12
N SER A 462 11.59 -28.58 24.41
CA SER A 462 12.06 -27.29 24.92
C SER A 462 13.58 -27.17 24.98
N LEU A 463 14.30 -28.27 25.22
CA LEU A 463 15.75 -28.32 25.26
C LEU A 463 16.33 -28.19 23.85
N ALA A 464 15.80 -28.98 22.91
CA ALA A 464 16.17 -28.91 21.50
C ALA A 464 15.82 -27.54 20.88
N ALA A 465 14.67 -26.96 21.27
CA ALA A 465 14.28 -25.64 20.83
C ALA A 465 15.22 -24.54 21.36
N LYS A 466 15.68 -24.64 22.62
CA LYS A 466 16.65 -23.71 23.21
C LYS A 466 18.04 -23.77 22.57
N THR A 467 18.46 -24.95 22.09
CA THR A 467 19.74 -25.10 21.40
C THR A 467 19.75 -24.43 20.02
N GLU A 468 18.61 -24.41 19.32
CA GLU A 468 18.48 -23.78 18.00
C GLU A 468 18.07 -22.31 18.08
N ASP A 469 17.25 -21.92 19.06
CA ASP A 469 16.90 -20.53 19.35
C ASP A 469 16.80 -20.27 20.86
N ARG A 470 17.80 -19.55 21.38
CA ARG A 470 17.91 -19.21 22.81
C ARG A 470 16.71 -18.44 23.37
N LYS A 471 15.85 -17.86 22.53
CA LYS A 471 14.66 -17.09 22.96
C LYS A 471 13.42 -17.95 23.22
N ILE A 472 13.44 -19.23 22.84
CA ILE A 472 12.29 -20.13 23.02
C ILE A 472 12.35 -20.76 24.42
N THR A 473 11.34 -20.49 25.25
CA THR A 473 11.27 -21.00 26.62
C THR A 473 10.23 -22.11 26.74
N GLN A 474 10.39 -22.98 27.75
CA GLN A 474 9.40 -24.03 28.08
C GLN A 474 8.00 -23.45 28.35
N GLY A 475 7.94 -22.26 28.95
CA GLY A 475 6.67 -21.53 29.16
C GLY A 475 6.00 -21.13 27.85
N ARG A 476 6.75 -20.84 26.80
CA ARG A 476 6.20 -20.51 25.47
C ARG A 476 5.64 -21.75 24.76
N VAL A 477 6.33 -22.89 24.86
CA VAL A 477 5.84 -24.18 24.37
C VAL A 477 4.56 -24.59 25.13
N SER A 478 4.49 -24.34 26.43
CA SER A 478 3.28 -24.56 27.24
C SER A 478 2.11 -23.66 26.83
N GLN A 479 2.36 -22.38 26.49
CA GLN A 479 1.32 -21.47 25.99
C GLN A 479 0.70 -21.95 24.67
N ILE A 480 1.51 -22.48 23.76
CA ILE A 480 1.02 -23.10 22.52
C ILE A 480 0.15 -24.32 22.88
N GLY A 481 0.65 -25.22 23.73
CA GLY A 481 -0.13 -26.37 24.21
C GLY A 481 -1.46 -26.00 24.90
N LYS A 482 -1.56 -24.84 25.56
CA LYS A 482 -2.80 -24.37 26.21
C LYS A 482 -3.90 -24.01 25.21
N GLU A 483 -3.57 -23.55 24.00
CA GLU A 483 -4.56 -23.31 22.93
C GLU A 483 -5.27 -24.63 22.52
N PHE A 484 -4.67 -25.79 22.86
CA PHE A 484 -5.16 -27.14 22.53
C PHE A 484 -5.59 -27.97 23.75
N GLY A 485 -5.93 -27.35 24.88
CA GLY A 485 -6.33 -28.06 26.12
C GLY A 485 -5.15 -28.64 26.92
N GLY A 486 -3.91 -28.44 26.47
CA GLY A 486 -2.68 -28.91 27.10
C GLY A 486 -1.81 -29.74 26.16
N TRP A 487 -0.48 -29.62 26.27
CA TRP A 487 0.49 -30.30 25.39
C TRP A 487 0.37 -31.83 25.42
N SER A 488 0.05 -32.40 26.58
CA SER A 488 -0.16 -33.84 26.77
C SER A 488 -1.42 -34.34 26.05
N ILE A 489 -2.46 -33.50 25.94
CA ILE A 489 -3.71 -33.85 25.26
C ILE A 489 -3.50 -33.78 23.75
N PHE A 490 -2.90 -32.69 23.25
CA PHE A 490 -2.61 -32.49 21.83
C PHE A 490 -1.72 -33.61 21.25
N SER A 491 -0.56 -33.87 21.87
CA SER A 491 0.38 -34.90 21.40
C SER A 491 -0.22 -36.30 21.40
N LYS A 492 -1.03 -36.62 22.43
CA LYS A 492 -1.69 -37.91 22.54
C LYS A 492 -2.85 -38.04 21.55
N LEU A 493 -3.64 -36.98 21.32
CA LEU A 493 -4.75 -36.99 20.36
C LEU A 493 -4.26 -37.24 18.92
N ILE A 494 -3.22 -36.52 18.49
CA ILE A 494 -2.58 -36.75 17.17
C ILE A 494 -2.07 -38.18 17.07
N THR A 495 -1.38 -38.67 18.11
CA THR A 495 -0.84 -40.04 18.11
C THR A 495 -1.95 -41.08 18.01
N GLU A 496 -3.03 -40.94 18.77
CA GLU A 496 -4.16 -41.88 18.77
C GLU A 496 -4.88 -41.89 17.41
N LEU A 497 -5.13 -40.72 16.82
CA LEU A 497 -5.75 -40.61 15.49
C LEU A 497 -4.86 -41.23 14.41
N LEU A 498 -3.57 -40.90 14.35
CA LEU A 498 -2.64 -41.48 13.36
C LEU A 498 -2.46 -42.99 13.55
N SER A 499 -2.35 -43.45 14.80
CA SER A 499 -2.25 -44.89 15.09
C SER A 499 -3.49 -45.67 14.66
N SER A 500 -4.67 -45.04 14.69
CA SER A 500 -5.92 -45.67 14.25
C SER A 500 -6.00 -45.92 12.74
N PHE A 501 -5.19 -45.24 11.93
CA PHE A 501 -5.06 -45.50 10.50
C PHE A 501 -4.04 -46.61 10.19
N LEU A 502 -3.04 -46.81 11.06
CA LEU A 502 -1.96 -47.79 10.89
C LEU A 502 -2.32 -49.18 11.46
N GLU A 503 -3.13 -49.23 12.52
CA GLU A 503 -3.54 -50.49 13.17
C GLU A 503 -4.65 -51.19 12.37
N THR A 504 -4.27 -52.04 11.40
CA THR A 504 -5.20 -52.86 10.59
C THR A 504 -5.48 -54.25 11.15
N LYS A 505 -5.12 -54.56 12.40
CA LYS A 505 -5.25 -55.93 12.93
C LYS A 505 -6.36 -56.12 13.96
N THR A 506 -7.33 -56.93 13.52
CA THR A 506 -8.28 -57.76 14.29
C THR A 506 -9.29 -57.01 15.15
N GLN A 507 -10.53 -56.96 14.66
CA GLN A 507 -11.75 -56.75 15.43
C GLN A 507 -11.81 -57.77 16.58
N ASN A 508 -11.24 -57.44 17.73
CA ASN A 508 -11.79 -57.94 18.98
C ASN A 508 -13.22 -57.40 19.04
N HIS A 509 -14.20 -58.23 19.41
CA HIS A 509 -15.57 -57.77 19.66
C HIS A 509 -15.54 -56.75 20.81
N ILE A 510 -15.38 -55.48 20.48
CA ILE A 510 -15.42 -54.39 21.46
C ILE A 510 -16.88 -54.23 21.85
N GLN A 511 -17.20 -54.58 23.09
CA GLN A 511 -18.54 -54.42 23.64
C GLN A 511 -18.66 -53.00 24.19
N PHE A 512 -19.63 -52.25 23.66
CA PHE A 512 -19.99 -50.90 24.11
C PHE A 512 -21.31 -50.95 24.89
N ASP A 513 -21.40 -50.17 25.97
CA ASP A 513 -22.67 -49.90 26.65
C ASP A 513 -23.58 -48.96 25.84
N GLU A 514 -24.79 -48.65 26.33
CA GLU A 514 -25.76 -47.83 25.58
C GLU A 514 -25.26 -46.39 25.34
N ASP A 515 -24.61 -45.79 26.33
CA ASP A 515 -24.09 -44.41 26.25
C ASP A 515 -22.87 -44.36 25.32
N GLU A 516 -21.98 -45.34 25.41
CA GLU A 516 -20.82 -45.52 24.55
C GLU A 516 -21.21 -45.75 23.08
N ARG A 517 -22.29 -46.49 22.81
CA ARG A 517 -22.83 -46.66 21.45
C ARG A 517 -23.40 -45.37 20.90
N TRP A 518 -24.12 -44.61 21.72
CA TRP A 518 -24.64 -43.31 21.30
C TRP A 518 -23.49 -42.34 20.97
N VAL A 519 -22.44 -42.31 21.79
CA VAL A 519 -21.24 -41.51 21.52
C VAL A 519 -20.60 -41.86 20.18
N LYS A 520 -20.42 -43.16 19.94
CA LYS A 520 -19.79 -43.70 18.73
C LYS A 520 -20.63 -43.47 17.47
N ASP A 521 -21.89 -43.85 17.51
CA ASP A 521 -22.75 -43.98 16.32
C ASP A 521 -23.53 -42.69 16.02
N VAL A 522 -23.64 -41.78 17.00
CA VAL A 522 -24.45 -40.55 16.88
C VAL A 522 -23.62 -39.31 17.18
N TYR A 523 -23.01 -39.19 18.36
CA TYR A 523 -22.36 -37.94 18.78
C TYR A 523 -21.10 -37.59 17.97
N LEU A 524 -20.15 -38.53 17.80
CA LEU A 524 -18.94 -38.28 17.00
C LEU A 524 -19.27 -37.96 15.53
N PRO A 525 -20.20 -38.68 14.86
CA PRO A 525 -20.69 -38.27 13.54
C PRO A 525 -21.36 -36.90 13.52
N LEU A 526 -22.12 -36.51 14.55
CA LEU A 526 -22.76 -35.19 14.63
C LEU A 526 -21.75 -34.04 14.72
N LEU A 527 -20.62 -34.24 15.40
CA LEU A 527 -19.53 -33.25 15.47
C LEU A 527 -18.91 -32.95 14.10
N VAL A 528 -19.11 -33.84 13.14
CA VAL A 528 -18.42 -33.81 11.85
C VAL A 528 -19.36 -33.54 10.68
N HIS A 529 -20.54 -34.17 10.66
CA HIS A 529 -21.45 -34.18 9.50
C HIS A 529 -22.50 -33.09 9.49
N THR A 530 -22.70 -32.36 10.59
CA THR A 530 -23.75 -31.34 10.68
C THR A 530 -23.36 -30.03 9.99
N GLY A 531 -22.06 -29.75 9.81
CA GLY A 531 -21.56 -28.49 9.22
C GLY A 531 -21.82 -27.24 10.05
N GLU A 532 -22.55 -27.35 11.16
CA GLU A 532 -22.95 -26.25 12.05
C GLU A 532 -21.90 -25.96 13.15
N ILE A 533 -21.01 -26.91 13.44
CA ILE A 533 -20.02 -26.83 14.51
C ILE A 533 -18.67 -26.41 13.93
N GLN A 534 -18.09 -25.33 14.44
CA GLN A 534 -16.76 -24.86 14.01
C GLN A 534 -15.69 -25.90 14.35
N PRO A 535 -14.67 -26.12 13.50
CA PRO A 535 -13.64 -27.15 13.72
C PRO A 535 -12.98 -27.09 15.10
N ILE A 536 -12.72 -25.88 15.59
CA ILE A 536 -12.10 -25.65 16.91
C ILE A 536 -13.00 -26.04 18.08
N GLU A 537 -14.31 -25.93 17.92
CA GLU A 537 -15.30 -26.32 18.92
C GLU A 537 -15.49 -27.84 18.90
N ALA A 538 -15.51 -28.46 17.71
CA ALA A 538 -15.54 -29.92 17.57
C ALA A 538 -14.35 -30.59 18.29
N ILE A 539 -13.13 -30.06 18.15
CA ILE A 539 -11.94 -30.59 18.86
C ILE A 539 -11.99 -30.34 20.38
N LYS A 540 -12.62 -29.26 20.83
CA LYS A 540 -12.86 -29.03 22.27
C LYS A 540 -13.86 -30.03 22.83
N GLU A 541 -14.93 -30.32 22.12
CA GLU A 541 -15.92 -31.34 22.51
C GLU A 541 -15.29 -32.75 22.55
N VAL A 542 -14.44 -33.09 21.57
CA VAL A 542 -13.64 -34.33 21.61
C VAL A 542 -12.71 -34.36 22.84
N SER A 543 -12.09 -33.24 23.19
CA SER A 543 -11.25 -33.13 24.39
C SER A 543 -12.05 -33.30 25.68
N GLN A 544 -13.27 -32.78 25.74
CA GLN A 544 -14.20 -32.99 26.85
C GLN A 544 -14.62 -34.46 26.92
N LEU A 545 -14.90 -35.10 25.79
CA LEU A 545 -15.25 -36.52 25.73
C LEU A 545 -14.14 -37.42 26.30
N ILE A 546 -12.89 -37.10 25.99
CA ILE A 546 -11.72 -37.77 26.56
C ILE A 546 -11.62 -37.55 28.08
N SER A 547 -12.01 -36.38 28.58
CA SER A 547 -12.03 -36.10 30.02
C SER A 547 -13.11 -36.89 30.77
N VAL A 548 -14.22 -37.22 30.12
CA VAL A 548 -15.35 -37.95 30.71
C VAL A 548 -15.13 -39.47 30.65
N TYR A 549 -14.79 -40.01 29.48
CA TYR A 549 -14.71 -41.47 29.25
C TYR A 549 -13.28 -42.03 29.37
N GLY A 550 -12.27 -41.16 29.36
CA GLY A 550 -10.86 -41.56 29.43
C GLY A 550 -10.29 -42.06 28.10
N TRP A 551 -8.95 -42.10 28.04
CA TRP A 551 -8.20 -42.39 26.82
C TRP A 551 -8.38 -43.80 26.25
N GLN A 552 -8.60 -44.79 27.12
CA GLN A 552 -8.77 -46.18 26.68
C GLN A 552 -10.09 -46.37 25.94
N THR A 553 -11.16 -45.75 26.44
CA THR A 553 -12.48 -45.80 25.81
C THR A 553 -12.51 -44.94 24.55
N PHE A 554 -11.86 -43.77 24.57
CA PHE A 554 -11.71 -42.95 23.37
C PHE A 554 -10.98 -43.68 22.22
N ARG A 555 -9.90 -44.41 22.53
CA ARG A 555 -9.20 -45.24 21.52
C ARG A 555 -10.16 -46.26 20.88
N LYS A 556 -11.01 -46.91 21.69
CA LYS A 556 -12.02 -47.85 21.20
C LYS A 556 -13.05 -47.17 20.30
N PHE A 557 -13.48 -45.96 20.63
CA PHE A 557 -14.37 -45.17 19.78
C PHE A 557 -13.70 -44.89 18.43
N ILE A 558 -12.53 -44.25 18.41
CA ILE A 558 -11.84 -43.89 17.16
C ILE A 558 -11.47 -45.12 16.32
N GLN A 559 -11.16 -46.27 16.92
CA GLN A 559 -10.93 -47.51 16.17
C GLN A 559 -12.21 -48.05 15.48
N SER A 560 -13.38 -47.83 16.08
CA SER A 560 -14.65 -48.45 15.67
C SER A 560 -15.61 -47.54 14.89
N VAL A 561 -15.34 -46.24 14.85
CA VAL A 561 -16.08 -45.26 14.04
C VAL A 561 -15.68 -45.38 12.55
N ALA A 562 -16.55 -44.92 11.64
CA ALA A 562 -16.30 -44.93 10.20
C ALA A 562 -15.10 -44.04 9.81
N ILE A 563 -14.43 -44.40 8.70
CA ILE A 563 -13.17 -43.80 8.25
C ILE A 563 -13.35 -42.30 7.93
N ASP A 564 -14.48 -41.93 7.34
CA ASP A 564 -14.87 -40.55 7.06
C ASP A 564 -14.82 -39.65 8.30
N VAL A 565 -15.43 -40.07 9.42
CA VAL A 565 -15.40 -39.31 10.69
C VAL A 565 -13.96 -39.19 11.22
N LYS A 566 -13.14 -40.24 11.10
CA LYS A 566 -11.73 -40.18 11.53
C LYS A 566 -10.93 -39.20 10.68
N THR A 567 -11.14 -39.25 9.36
CA THR A 567 -10.49 -38.37 8.39
C THR A 567 -10.87 -36.94 8.65
N THR A 568 -12.16 -36.62 8.84
CA THR A 568 -12.58 -35.24 9.06
C THR A 568 -12.26 -34.74 10.47
N LEU A 569 -12.22 -35.60 11.51
CA LEU A 569 -11.68 -35.20 12.81
C LEU A 569 -10.17 -34.90 12.74
N LEU A 570 -9.43 -35.67 11.94
CA LEU A 570 -8.04 -35.39 11.65
C LEU A 570 -7.91 -34.08 10.84
N GLU A 571 -8.74 -33.86 9.83
CA GLU A 571 -8.79 -32.60 9.06
C GLU A 571 -9.12 -31.42 9.97
N TYR A 572 -10.11 -31.52 10.86
CA TYR A 572 -10.43 -30.44 11.81
C TYR A 572 -9.27 -30.17 12.75
N LEU A 573 -8.60 -31.21 13.24
CA LEU A 573 -7.39 -31.05 14.03
C LEU A 573 -6.27 -30.36 13.24
N LEU A 574 -6.10 -30.72 11.96
CA LEU A 574 -5.14 -30.15 11.04
C LEU A 574 -5.51 -28.72 10.62
N LEU A 575 -6.79 -28.38 10.47
CA LEU A 575 -7.29 -27.04 10.10
C LEU A 575 -7.13 -26.02 11.24
N ILE A 576 -7.09 -26.49 12.49
CA ILE A 576 -6.78 -25.65 13.65
C ILE A 576 -5.26 -25.41 13.76
N ILE A 577 -4.46 -26.28 13.15
CA ILE A 577 -3.04 -26.05 12.95
C ILE A 577 -2.90 -24.99 11.83
N PRO A 578 -2.20 -23.86 12.06
CA PRO A 578 -1.98 -22.86 11.01
C PRO A 578 -1.56 -23.48 9.69
N GLN A 579 -2.17 -23.04 8.58
CA GLN A 579 -2.03 -23.62 7.24
C GLN A 579 -0.56 -23.77 6.81
N GLU A 580 0.31 -22.86 7.28
CA GLU A 580 1.77 -22.83 7.09
C GLU A 580 2.53 -24.01 7.73
N ILE A 581 1.86 -24.84 8.53
CA ILE A 581 2.41 -26.04 9.19
C ILE A 581 1.82 -27.30 8.55
N LEU A 582 0.59 -27.22 8.06
CA LEU A 582 -0.15 -28.31 7.42
C LEU A 582 0.61 -28.80 6.18
N GLU A 583 1.19 -27.88 5.41
CA GLU A 583 2.03 -28.19 4.24
C GLU A 583 3.31 -28.97 4.61
N ILE A 584 3.89 -28.71 5.79
CA ILE A 584 5.08 -29.42 6.28
C ILE A 584 4.74 -30.85 6.77
N PHE A 585 3.54 -31.04 7.33
CA PHE A 585 3.06 -32.38 7.71
C PHE A 585 2.72 -33.22 6.47
N VAL A 586 2.12 -32.62 5.44
CA VAL A 586 1.76 -33.33 4.20
C VAL A 586 2.99 -33.74 3.39
N ASP A 587 4.08 -32.96 3.43
CA ASP A 587 5.35 -33.31 2.75
C ASP A 587 6.06 -34.53 3.36
N THR A 588 5.64 -35.00 4.54
CA THR A 588 6.16 -36.28 5.09
C THR A 588 5.64 -37.52 4.34
N ASN A 589 4.61 -37.41 3.50
CA ASN A 589 4.21 -38.51 2.61
C ASN A 589 5.28 -38.85 1.56
N TYR A 590 6.22 -37.94 1.28
CA TYR A 590 7.35 -38.23 0.38
C TYR A 590 8.43 -39.11 1.03
N LEU A 591 8.47 -39.20 2.37
CA LEU A 591 9.43 -40.02 3.11
C LEU A 591 8.96 -41.46 3.35
N PHE A 592 7.67 -41.76 3.17
CA PHE A 592 7.13 -43.11 3.35
C PHE A 592 7.09 -43.97 2.08
N TYR A 593 7.53 -43.45 0.93
CA TYR A 593 7.58 -44.19 -0.34
C TYR A 593 8.99 -44.63 -0.79
N TYR A 594 10.04 -44.40 0.02
CA TYR A 594 11.43 -44.76 -0.35
C TYR A 594 12.06 -45.88 0.48
N ASP A 595 11.26 -46.76 1.09
CA ASP A 595 11.77 -48.00 1.71
C ASP A 595 10.98 -49.25 1.30
N SER A 596 10.50 -49.26 0.05
CA SER A 596 10.01 -50.47 -0.61
C SER A 596 10.49 -50.55 -2.06
N SER A 597 11.81 -50.68 -2.23
CA SER A 597 12.44 -51.26 -3.41
C SER A 597 13.79 -51.86 -3.06
#